data_AF-A0A8H6EQZ7-F1
#
_entry.id   AF-A0A8H6EQZ7-F1
#
_cell.length_a   1.000
_cell.length_b   1.000
_cell.length_c   1.000
_cell.angle_alpha   90.00
_cell.angle_beta   90.00
_cell.angle_gamma   90.00
#
_symmetry.space_group_name_H-M   'P 1'
#
loop_
_entity.id
_entity.type
_entity.pdbx_description
1 polymer ?
#
loop_
_entity_poly.entity_id
_entity_poly.type
_entity_poly.pdbx_seq_one_letter_code
_entity_poly.pdbx_strand_id
1 'polypeptide(L)'
;MCCLTAYRGQADLWGFELFTVDLSPLNVVFPNTYTITFLDSCIVAGAIILGFNIYSARRNVLTKVTDPNLKRDADRGLVPFFLYYASALILVLLHKQILNVYTTQLVFTIGATLAFMVGRIILAHLTKQSFPYKNFPAYILVSEIVSIEILTKIYHFDYDSIVCLVVYVGLGLTLALYGTFVFEIIYDITDYLDIWALSIKHPKVSRKAE
;
A
#
# COMPACT_ATOMS: atom_id res chain seq x y z
N MET A 1 18.96 -6.00 7.21
CA MET A 1 18.06 -6.26 8.35
C MET A 1 17.51 -7.68 8.33
N CYS A 2 16.88 -8.18 7.25
CA CYS A 2 16.31 -9.54 7.22
C CYS A 2 17.32 -10.67 7.56
N CYS A 3 18.56 -10.61 7.07
CA CYS A 3 19.59 -11.60 7.41
C CYS A 3 20.01 -11.55 8.89
N LEU A 4 19.98 -10.37 9.51
CA LEU A 4 20.25 -10.17 10.94
C LEU A 4 19.11 -10.69 11.80
N THR A 5 17.85 -10.48 11.39
CA THR A 5 16.67 -11.07 12.03
C THR A 5 16.69 -12.61 11.94
N ALA A 6 17.10 -13.17 10.79
CA ALA A 6 17.21 -14.61 10.61
C ALA A 6 18.32 -15.23 11.46
N TYR A 7 19.43 -14.50 11.67
CA TYR A 7 20.56 -14.98 12.47
C TYR A 7 20.34 -14.84 13.99
N ARG A 8 19.77 -13.73 14.46
CA ARG A 8 19.57 -13.47 15.91
C ARG A 8 18.19 -13.86 16.44
N GLY A 9 17.23 -14.15 15.57
CA GLY A 9 15.84 -14.37 15.98
C GLY A 9 15.06 -13.07 16.16
N GLN A 10 13.74 -13.16 16.04
CA GLN A 10 12.85 -11.99 16.09
C GLN A 10 12.82 -11.35 17.49
N ALA A 11 12.77 -12.16 18.54
CA ALA A 11 12.67 -11.69 19.92
C ALA A 11 13.91 -10.90 20.36
N ASP A 12 15.11 -11.38 20.04
CA ASP A 12 16.35 -10.72 20.47
C ASP A 12 16.68 -9.45 19.71
N LEU A 13 16.33 -9.37 18.42
CA LEU A 13 16.67 -8.20 17.60
C LEU A 13 15.61 -7.09 17.67
N TRP A 14 14.33 -7.46 17.66
CA TRP A 14 13.22 -6.49 17.63
C TRP A 14 12.61 -6.24 19.01
N GLY A 15 12.67 -7.22 19.90
CA GLY A 15 12.17 -7.14 21.28
C GLY A 15 13.17 -6.60 22.29
N PHE A 16 14.36 -6.14 21.86
CA PHE A 16 15.33 -5.52 22.76
C PHE A 16 14.70 -4.29 23.44
N GLU A 17 14.61 -4.34 24.77
CA GLU A 17 14.07 -3.27 25.60
C GLU A 17 15.08 -2.11 25.67
N LEU A 18 14.67 -0.91 25.23
CA LEU A 18 15.55 0.26 25.25
C LEU A 18 15.42 1.01 26.58
N PHE A 19 14.19 1.35 26.95
CA PHE A 19 13.86 2.08 28.17
C PHE A 19 12.41 1.85 28.57
N THR A 20 12.16 1.82 29.87
CA THR A 20 10.83 1.76 30.46
C THR A 20 10.38 3.16 30.86
N VAL A 21 9.23 3.60 30.38
CA VAL A 21 8.65 4.90 30.74
C VAL A 21 7.52 4.65 31.74
N ASP A 22 7.62 5.29 32.89
CA ASP A 22 6.55 5.37 33.87
C ASP A 22 5.58 6.48 33.44
N LEU A 23 4.36 6.09 33.05
CA LEU A 23 3.29 6.97 32.60
C LEU A 23 2.28 7.26 33.70
N SER A 24 2.63 7.03 34.98
CA SER A 24 1.80 7.32 36.16
C SER A 24 1.06 8.68 36.17
N PRO A 25 1.60 9.79 35.62
CA PRO A 25 0.87 11.06 35.56
C PRO A 25 -0.27 11.10 34.52
N LEU A 26 -0.30 10.15 33.57
CA LEU A 26 -1.21 10.10 32.41
C LEU A 26 -2.18 8.91 32.53
N ASN A 27 -2.70 8.68 33.74
CA ASN A 27 -3.50 7.52 34.18
C ASN A 27 -4.93 7.45 33.56
N VAL A 28 -5.19 8.17 32.47
CA VAL A 28 -6.54 8.24 31.84
C VAL A 28 -6.60 7.36 30.58
N VAL A 29 -5.46 7.00 29.98
CA VAL A 29 -5.42 6.31 28.67
C VAL A 29 -4.40 5.16 28.59
N PHE A 30 -3.35 5.14 29.42
CA PHE A 30 -2.24 4.18 29.28
C PHE A 30 -1.96 3.39 30.58
N PRO A 31 -1.46 2.15 30.49
CA PRO A 31 -0.97 1.41 31.66
C PRO A 31 0.24 2.11 32.30
N ASN A 32 0.39 1.95 33.63
CA ASN A 32 1.36 2.68 34.45
C ASN A 32 2.83 2.57 33.98
N THR A 33 3.22 1.44 33.41
CA THR A 33 4.58 1.24 32.88
C THR A 33 4.51 0.71 31.46
N TYR A 34 5.12 1.42 30.51
CA TYR A 34 5.25 0.97 29.12
C TYR A 34 6.72 0.80 28.77
N THR A 35 7.11 -0.43 28.41
CA THR A 35 8.45 -0.76 27.94
C THR A 35 8.54 -0.43 26.46
N ILE A 36 9.44 0.49 26.09
CA ILE A 36 9.68 0.84 24.70
C ILE A 36 10.71 -0.13 24.14
N THR A 37 10.26 -0.92 23.15
CA THR A 37 11.12 -1.86 22.43
C THR A 37 11.83 -1.17 21.27
N PHE A 38 12.91 -1.78 20.78
CA PHE A 38 13.59 -1.31 19.57
C PHE A 38 12.65 -1.21 18.36
N LEU A 39 11.71 -2.15 18.23
CA LEU A 39 10.68 -2.11 17.20
C LEU A 39 9.81 -0.84 17.28
N ASP A 40 9.34 -0.48 18.48
CA ASP A 40 8.51 0.72 18.68
C ASP A 40 9.26 1.99 18.25
N SER A 41 10.54 2.08 18.61
CA SER A 41 11.39 3.21 18.20
C SER A 41 11.54 3.32 16.68
N CYS A 42 11.68 2.18 15.99
CA CYS A 42 11.79 2.12 14.53
C CYS A 42 10.48 2.51 13.85
N ILE A 43 9.33 2.11 14.40
CA ILE A 43 8.00 2.49 13.89
C ILE A 43 7.81 4.01 14.03
N VAL A 44 8.13 4.58 15.19
CA VAL A 44 8.03 6.03 15.43
C VAL A 44 8.96 6.82 14.51
N ALA A 45 10.23 6.42 14.41
CA ALA A 45 11.20 7.06 13.51
C ALA A 45 10.75 6.97 12.05
N GLY A 46 10.26 5.80 11.62
CA GLY A 46 9.72 5.59 10.29
C GLY A 46 8.53 6.50 9.99
N ALA A 47 7.61 6.66 10.95
CA ALA A 47 6.46 7.56 10.82
C ALA A 47 6.90 9.03 10.67
N ILE A 48 7.89 9.47 11.45
CA ILE A 48 8.43 10.85 11.37
C ILE A 48 9.09 11.09 10.00
N ILE A 49 9.96 10.17 9.56
CA ILE A 49 10.66 10.28 8.27
C ILE A 49 9.65 10.29 7.12
N LEU A 50 8.66 9.39 7.15
CA LEU A 50 7.61 9.33 6.14
C LEU A 50 6.79 10.63 6.10
N GLY A 51 6.41 11.17 7.26
CA GLY A 51 5.71 12.44 7.37
C GLY A 51 6.50 13.61 6.78
N PHE A 52 7.80 13.69 7.09
CA PHE A 52 8.69 14.71 6.50
C PHE A 52 8.80 14.57 4.98
N ASN A 53 8.91 13.35 4.47
CA ASN A 53 8.99 13.08 3.03
C ASN A 53 7.71 13.50 2.30
N ILE A 54 6.53 13.18 2.84
CA ILE A 54 5.24 13.59 2.26
C ILE A 54 5.13 15.12 2.26
N TYR A 55 5.46 15.77 3.37
CA TYR A 55 5.40 17.23 3.49
C TYR A 55 6.36 17.94 2.53
N SER A 56 7.62 17.49 2.49
CA SER A 56 8.66 18.03 1.62
C SER A 56 8.31 17.87 0.13
N ALA A 57 7.86 16.67 -0.27
CA ALA A 57 7.42 16.40 -1.63
C ALA A 57 6.24 17.29 -2.05
N ARG A 58 5.22 17.42 -1.18
CA ARG A 58 4.07 18.31 -1.45
C ARG A 58 4.49 19.77 -1.58
N ARG A 59 5.35 20.26 -0.69
CA ARG A 59 5.85 21.65 -0.74
C ARG A 59 6.59 21.95 -2.05
N ASN A 60 7.40 21.01 -2.53
CA ASN A 60 8.13 21.17 -3.79
C ASN A 60 7.18 21.33 -4.99
N VAL A 61 6.12 20.51 -5.04
CA VAL A 61 5.10 20.62 -6.10
C VAL A 61 4.36 21.95 -6.03
N LEU A 62 3.87 22.34 -4.84
CA LEU A 62 3.11 23.58 -4.65
C LEU A 62 3.91 24.85 -4.91
N THR A 63 5.23 24.81 -4.73
CA THR A 63 6.14 25.92 -5.02
C THR A 63 6.34 26.09 -6.53
N LYS A 64 6.30 25.00 -7.30
CA LYS A 64 6.53 25.03 -8.75
C LYS A 64 5.28 25.37 -9.56
N VAL A 65 4.10 25.03 -9.06
CA VAL A 65 2.83 25.37 -9.71
C VAL A 65 2.48 26.82 -9.37
N THR A 66 2.29 27.67 -10.37
CA THR A 66 1.87 29.08 -10.15
C THR A 66 0.35 29.22 -10.12
N ASP A 67 -0.35 28.41 -10.93
CA ASP A 67 -1.80 28.48 -11.09
C ASP A 67 -2.58 27.94 -9.88
N PRO A 68 -3.51 28.74 -9.31
CA PRO A 68 -4.30 28.33 -8.15
C PRO A 68 -5.18 27.09 -8.41
N ASN A 69 -5.74 26.95 -9.61
CA ASN A 69 -6.60 25.82 -9.97
C ASN A 69 -5.81 24.51 -10.04
N LEU A 70 -4.63 24.53 -10.66
CA LEU A 70 -3.75 23.37 -10.74
C LEU A 70 -3.21 22.96 -9.36
N LYS A 71 -3.00 23.91 -8.44
CA LYS A 71 -2.66 23.59 -7.04
C LYS A 71 -3.74 22.78 -6.36
N ARG A 72 -5.02 23.16 -6.54
CA ARG A 72 -6.16 22.44 -5.94
C ARG A 72 -6.29 21.04 -6.52
N ASP A 73 -6.05 20.87 -7.83
CA ASP A 73 -6.12 19.56 -8.47
C ASP A 73 -4.94 18.66 -8.07
N ALA A 74 -3.74 19.23 -7.87
CA ALA A 74 -2.60 18.50 -7.31
C ALA A 74 -2.87 18.00 -5.89
N ASP A 75 -3.46 18.84 -5.03
CA ASP A 75 -3.85 18.44 -3.67
C ASP A 75 -4.96 17.38 -3.68
N ARG A 76 -5.91 17.43 -4.63
CA ARG A 76 -6.92 16.38 -4.82
C ARG A 76 -6.32 15.03 -5.19
N GLY A 77 -5.16 15.00 -5.85
CA GLY A 77 -4.42 13.78 -6.15
C GLY A 77 -3.98 13.00 -4.90
N LEU A 78 -3.94 13.64 -3.73
CA LEU A 78 -3.58 13.02 -2.45
C LEU A 78 -4.77 12.33 -1.75
N VAL A 79 -6.00 12.68 -2.13
CA VAL A 79 -7.23 12.11 -1.56
C VAL A 79 -7.29 10.58 -1.65
N PRO A 80 -7.06 9.92 -2.80
CA PRO A 80 -7.14 8.45 -2.89
C PRO A 80 -6.15 7.74 -1.96
N PHE A 81 -4.98 8.34 -1.71
CA PHE A 81 -3.99 7.79 -0.76
C PHE A 81 -4.55 7.76 0.67
N PHE A 82 -5.08 8.89 1.15
CA PHE A 82 -5.66 8.96 2.50
C PHE A 82 -6.92 8.13 2.64
N LEU A 83 -7.80 8.09 1.62
CA LEU A 83 -9.00 7.26 1.64
C LEU A 83 -8.65 5.78 1.75
N TYR A 84 -7.63 5.33 1.02
CA TYR A 84 -7.18 3.95 1.05
C TYR A 84 -6.65 3.55 2.44
N TYR A 85 -5.76 4.35 3.03
CA TYR A 85 -5.26 4.08 4.39
C TYR A 85 -6.34 4.24 5.46
N ALA A 86 -7.30 5.16 5.28
CA ALA A 86 -8.46 5.26 6.16
C ALA A 86 -9.31 3.98 6.10
N SER A 87 -9.55 3.40 4.91
CA SER A 87 -10.24 2.11 4.81
C SER A 87 -9.47 0.98 5.48
N ALA A 88 -8.14 0.94 5.37
CA ALA A 88 -7.32 -0.05 6.05
C ALA A 88 -7.42 0.08 7.59
N LEU A 89 -7.39 1.32 8.10
CA LEU A 89 -7.58 1.58 9.54
C LEU A 89 -8.98 1.17 10.02
N ILE A 90 -10.03 1.51 9.26
CA ILE A 90 -11.40 1.14 9.59
C ILE A 90 -11.54 -0.39 9.64
N LEU A 91 -10.99 -1.11 8.65
CA LEU A 91 -11.01 -2.57 8.60
C LEU A 91 -10.39 -3.19 9.86
N VAL A 92 -9.21 -2.71 10.26
CA VAL A 92 -8.48 -3.21 11.44
C VAL A 92 -9.20 -2.85 12.75
N LEU A 93 -9.81 -1.67 12.84
CA LEU A 93 -10.55 -1.24 14.02
C LEU A 93 -11.86 -2.02 14.20
N LEU A 94 -12.55 -2.34 13.10
CA LEU A 94 -13.77 -3.14 13.12
C LEU A 94 -13.47 -4.62 13.39
N HIS A 95 -12.43 -5.17 12.77
CA HIS A 95 -12.12 -6.60 12.84
C HIS A 95 -10.72 -6.84 13.42
N LYS A 96 -10.61 -6.80 14.76
CA LYS A 96 -9.35 -7.03 15.49
C LYS A 96 -8.68 -8.38 15.19
N GLN A 97 -9.47 -9.38 14.77
CA GLN A 97 -8.95 -10.68 14.36
C GLN A 97 -8.00 -10.59 13.16
N ILE A 98 -8.22 -9.65 12.25
CA ILE A 98 -7.32 -9.41 11.11
C ILE A 98 -5.94 -9.00 11.63
N LEU A 99 -5.87 -8.18 12.67
CA LEU A 99 -4.60 -7.76 13.27
C LEU A 99 -3.91 -8.89 14.05
N ASN A 100 -4.66 -9.73 14.76
CA ASN A 100 -4.07 -10.75 15.61
C ASN A 100 -3.66 -12.02 14.84
N VAL A 101 -4.40 -12.38 13.78
CA VAL A 101 -4.24 -13.67 13.09
C VAL A 101 -3.83 -13.49 11.63
N TYR A 102 -4.43 -12.52 10.92
CA TYR A 102 -4.28 -12.37 9.47
C TYR A 102 -3.46 -11.14 9.04
N THR A 103 -2.59 -10.63 9.92
CA THR A 103 -1.78 -9.42 9.65
C THR A 103 -0.90 -9.58 8.42
N THR A 104 -0.31 -10.76 8.24
CA THR A 104 0.57 -11.03 7.10
C THR A 104 -0.17 -10.86 5.77
N GLN A 105 -1.38 -11.40 5.68
CA GLN A 105 -2.23 -11.32 4.50
C GLN A 105 -2.62 -9.87 4.23
N LEU A 106 -3.02 -9.12 5.27
CA LEU A 106 -3.31 -7.69 5.15
C LEU A 106 -2.11 -6.90 4.63
N VAL A 107 -0.91 -7.15 5.16
CA VAL A 107 0.32 -6.47 4.72
C VAL A 107 0.63 -6.78 3.26
N PHE A 108 0.47 -8.02 2.81
CA PHE A 108 0.65 -8.37 1.39
C PHE A 108 -0.42 -7.75 0.49
N THR A 109 -1.69 -7.74 0.89
CA THR A 109 -2.77 -7.06 0.17
C THR A 109 -2.48 -5.57 0.04
N ILE A 110 -2.04 -4.93 1.13
CA ILE A 110 -1.67 -3.51 1.11
C ILE A 110 -0.46 -3.26 0.21
N GLY A 111 0.58 -4.07 0.35
CA GLY A 111 1.80 -3.97 -0.44
C GLY A 111 1.56 -4.12 -1.94
N ALA A 112 0.81 -5.16 -2.35
CA ALA A 112 0.49 -5.41 -3.75
C ALA A 112 -0.38 -4.31 -4.35
N THR A 113 -1.35 -3.79 -3.59
CA THR A 113 -2.17 -2.65 -4.03
C THR A 113 -1.34 -1.38 -4.23
N LEU A 114 -0.44 -1.05 -3.30
CA LEU A 114 0.42 0.12 -3.45
C LEU A 114 1.45 -0.06 -4.56
N ALA A 115 1.98 -1.26 -4.74
CA ALA A 115 2.88 -1.57 -5.86
C ALA A 115 2.16 -1.36 -7.20
N PHE A 116 0.90 -1.78 -7.32
CA PHE A 116 0.06 -1.50 -8.49
C PHE A 116 -0.13 0.01 -8.70
N MET A 117 -0.51 0.76 -7.66
CA MET A 117 -0.73 2.21 -7.76
C MET A 117 0.54 2.95 -8.21
N VAL A 118 1.68 2.67 -7.57
CA VAL A 118 2.96 3.29 -7.91
C VAL A 118 3.39 2.91 -9.33
N GLY A 119 3.19 1.66 -9.73
CA GLY A 119 3.45 1.24 -11.10
C GLY A 119 2.64 2.03 -12.12
N ARG A 120 1.33 2.24 -11.88
CA ARG A 120 0.49 3.05 -12.79
C ARG A 120 0.95 4.51 -12.85
N ILE A 121 1.43 5.06 -11.74
CA ILE A 121 2.00 6.42 -11.69
C ILE A 121 3.27 6.50 -12.55
N ILE A 122 4.17 5.52 -12.43
CA ILE A 122 5.40 5.44 -13.24
C ILE A 122 5.04 5.33 -14.72
N LEU A 123 4.10 4.43 -15.05
CA LEU A 123 3.65 4.21 -16.42
C LEU A 123 3.12 5.51 -17.02
N ALA A 124 2.19 6.19 -16.35
CA ALA A 124 1.61 7.44 -16.83
C ALA A 124 2.68 8.54 -17.02
N HIS A 125 3.68 8.60 -16.13
CA HIS A 125 4.76 9.56 -16.24
C HIS A 125 5.67 9.32 -17.45
N LEU A 126 6.03 8.05 -17.69
CA LEU A 126 6.90 7.66 -18.80
C LEU A 126 6.19 7.80 -20.14
N THR A 127 4.97 7.25 -20.26
CA THR A 127 4.19 7.24 -21.52
C THR A 127 3.41 8.54 -21.78
N LYS A 128 3.57 9.55 -20.90
CA LYS A 128 2.87 10.85 -20.96
C LYS A 128 1.33 10.73 -20.99
N GLN A 129 0.79 9.69 -20.39
CA GLN A 129 -0.65 9.50 -20.22
C GLN A 129 -1.21 10.34 -19.07
N SER A 130 -2.54 10.43 -18.98
CA SER A 130 -3.23 11.09 -17.87
C SER A 130 -2.96 10.39 -16.53
N PHE A 131 -2.89 11.16 -15.45
CA PHE A 131 -2.61 10.63 -14.11
C PHE A 131 -3.71 9.64 -13.64
N PRO A 132 -3.33 8.48 -13.07
CA PRO A 132 -4.28 7.45 -12.64
C PRO A 132 -4.89 7.78 -11.27
N TYR A 133 -5.97 8.56 -11.26
CA TYR A 133 -6.69 8.89 -10.02
C TYR A 133 -7.50 7.73 -9.43
N LYS A 134 -7.87 6.74 -10.25
CA LYS A 134 -8.69 5.60 -9.85
C LYS A 134 -7.88 4.32 -9.99
N ASN A 135 -7.79 3.55 -8.92
CA ASN A 135 -7.05 2.29 -8.88
C ASN A 135 -8.01 1.18 -8.43
N PHE A 136 -8.22 0.18 -9.28
CA PHE A 136 -9.14 -0.92 -9.00
C PHE A 136 -8.77 -1.71 -7.73
N PRO A 137 -7.49 -2.07 -7.48
CA PRO A 137 -7.12 -2.81 -6.28
C PRO A 137 -7.42 -2.05 -4.98
N ALA A 138 -7.52 -0.72 -5.02
CA ALA A 138 -7.86 0.09 -3.85
C ALA A 138 -9.25 -0.23 -3.28
N TYR A 139 -10.19 -0.62 -4.15
CA TYR A 139 -11.55 -0.93 -3.74
C TYR A 139 -11.67 -2.29 -3.05
N ILE A 140 -10.65 -3.15 -3.12
CA ILE A 140 -10.67 -4.48 -2.51
C ILE A 140 -10.83 -4.36 -0.99
N LEU A 141 -10.06 -3.49 -0.32
CA LEU A 141 -10.20 -3.30 1.13
C LEU A 141 -11.60 -2.83 1.54
N VAL A 142 -12.21 -1.93 0.76
CA VAL A 142 -13.59 -1.49 1.02
C VAL A 142 -14.57 -2.65 0.82
N SER A 143 -14.35 -3.48 -0.21
CA SER A 143 -15.16 -4.66 -0.47
C SER A 143 -15.02 -5.72 0.64
N GLU A 144 -13.85 -5.84 1.26
CA GLU A 144 -13.63 -6.75 2.40
C GLU A 144 -14.47 -6.33 3.60
N ILE A 145 -14.46 -5.05 3.98
CA ILE A 145 -15.29 -4.50 5.07
C ILE A 145 -16.76 -4.82 4.81
N VAL A 146 -17.25 -4.47 3.60
CA VAL A 146 -18.66 -4.67 3.23
C VAL A 146 -19.02 -6.16 3.22
N SER A 147 -18.14 -7.02 2.73
CA SER A 147 -18.39 -8.47 2.64
C SER A 147 -18.48 -9.10 4.02
N ILE A 148 -17.58 -8.77 4.94
CA ILE A 148 -17.62 -9.31 6.31
C ILE A 148 -18.92 -8.87 7.00
N GLU A 149 -19.26 -7.59 6.93
CA GLU A 149 -20.47 -7.03 7.54
C GLU A 149 -21.75 -7.67 6.98
N ILE A 150 -21.86 -7.84 5.66
CA ILE A 150 -23.02 -8.49 5.03
C ILE A 150 -23.11 -9.96 5.42
N LEU A 151 -22.03 -10.73 5.30
CA LEU A 151 -22.04 -12.17 5.53
C LEU A 151 -22.29 -12.52 7.01
N THR A 152 -21.85 -11.67 7.94
CA THR A 152 -22.01 -11.91 9.38
C THR A 152 -23.33 -11.35 9.92
N LYS A 153 -23.73 -10.12 9.54
CA LYS A 153 -24.95 -9.50 10.09
C LYS A 153 -26.24 -9.86 9.35
N ILE A 154 -26.17 -10.08 8.04
CA ILE A 154 -27.37 -10.37 7.22
C ILE A 154 -27.57 -11.88 7.08
N TYR A 155 -26.50 -12.62 6.73
CA TYR A 155 -26.57 -14.06 6.48
C TYR A 155 -26.27 -14.92 7.70
N HIS A 156 -25.82 -14.31 8.82
CA HIS A 156 -25.53 -15.00 10.08
C HIS A 156 -24.54 -16.17 9.95
N PHE A 157 -23.57 -16.05 9.04
CA PHE A 157 -22.47 -17.00 8.97
C PHE A 157 -21.48 -16.83 10.13
N ASP A 158 -20.73 -17.89 10.39
CA ASP A 158 -19.68 -17.90 11.41
C ASP A 158 -18.61 -16.84 11.12
N TYR A 159 -18.36 -15.98 12.11
CA TYR A 159 -17.49 -14.82 11.98
C TYR A 159 -16.05 -15.21 11.64
N ASP A 160 -15.50 -16.20 12.35
CA ASP A 160 -14.10 -16.62 12.18
C ASP A 160 -13.85 -17.19 10.78
N SER A 161 -14.77 -18.03 10.32
CA SER A 161 -14.71 -18.63 8.98
C SER A 161 -14.81 -17.58 7.87
N ILE A 162 -15.69 -16.57 8.03
CA ILE A 162 -15.88 -15.51 7.03
C ILE A 162 -14.67 -14.57 6.97
N VAL A 163 -14.13 -14.15 8.12
CA VAL A 163 -12.94 -13.28 8.15
C VAL A 163 -11.77 -13.96 7.46
N CYS A 164 -11.55 -15.25 7.75
CA CYS A 164 -10.54 -16.06 7.06
C CYS A 164 -10.75 -16.03 5.54
N LEU A 165 -11.94 -16.41 5.08
CA LEU A 165 -12.27 -16.50 3.67
C LEU A 165 -12.10 -15.16 2.95
N VAL A 166 -12.65 -14.07 3.50
CA VAL A 166 -12.60 -12.74 2.87
C VAL A 166 -11.17 -12.24 2.75
N VAL A 167 -10.34 -12.39 3.79
CA VAL A 167 -8.94 -11.93 3.75
C VAL A 167 -8.12 -12.72 2.74
N TYR A 168 -8.30 -14.05 2.64
CA TYR A 168 -7.59 -14.85 1.64
C TYR A 168 -8.06 -14.58 0.21
N VAL A 169 -9.37 -14.38 0.01
CA VAL A 169 -9.93 -14.00 -1.30
C VAL A 169 -9.43 -12.62 -1.72
N GLY A 170 -9.42 -11.64 -0.82
CA GLY A 170 -8.91 -10.30 -1.09
C GLY A 170 -7.42 -10.29 -1.41
N LEU A 171 -6.62 -11.08 -0.68
CA LEU A 171 -5.21 -11.30 -0.99
C LEU A 171 -5.02 -11.92 -2.38
N GLY A 172 -5.74 -13.00 -2.68
CA GLY A 172 -5.65 -13.68 -3.97
C GLY A 172 -6.04 -12.77 -5.14
N LEU A 173 -7.14 -12.02 -5.00
CA LEU A 173 -7.60 -11.08 -6.01
C LEU A 173 -6.59 -9.96 -6.24
N THR A 174 -6.03 -9.40 -5.17
CA THR A 174 -5.04 -8.32 -5.28
C THR A 174 -3.75 -8.81 -5.93
N LEU A 175 -3.26 -9.99 -5.56
CA LEU A 175 -2.08 -10.60 -6.18
C LEU A 175 -2.32 -10.94 -7.65
N ALA A 176 -3.51 -11.40 -8.01
CA ALA A 176 -3.86 -11.66 -9.41
C ALA A 176 -3.85 -10.37 -10.24
N LEU A 177 -4.50 -9.30 -9.75
CA LEU A 177 -4.51 -8.00 -10.42
C LEU A 177 -3.09 -7.42 -10.57
N TYR A 178 -2.28 -7.51 -9.52
CA TYR A 178 -0.89 -7.06 -9.57
C TYR A 178 -0.06 -7.92 -10.53
N GLY A 179 -0.24 -9.25 -10.52
CA GLY A 179 0.44 -10.17 -11.42
C GLY A 179 0.17 -9.87 -12.88
N THR A 180 -1.10 -9.71 -13.26
CA THR A 180 -1.50 -9.32 -14.63
C THR A 180 -0.90 -7.97 -15.00
N PHE A 181 -0.95 -7.01 -14.09
CA PHE A 181 -0.42 -5.67 -14.31
C PHE A 181 1.07 -5.62 -14.58
N VAL A 182 1.87 -6.49 -13.94
CA VAL A 182 3.32 -6.57 -14.22
C VAL A 182 3.57 -6.90 -15.70
N PHE A 183 2.79 -7.80 -16.29
CA PHE A 183 2.91 -8.11 -17.71
C PHE A 183 2.51 -6.91 -18.58
N GLU A 184 1.38 -6.26 -18.27
CA GLU A 184 0.91 -5.07 -19.00
C GLU A 184 1.95 -3.94 -18.99
N ILE A 185 2.55 -3.65 -17.82
CA ILE A 185 3.56 -2.61 -17.68
C ILE A 185 4.78 -2.87 -18.57
N ILE A 186 5.22 -4.13 -18.68
CA ILE A 186 6.39 -4.46 -19.49
C ILE A 186 6.06 -4.17 -20.95
N TYR A 187 4.90 -4.64 -21.43
CA TYR A 187 4.46 -4.37 -22.80
C TYR A 187 4.33 -2.87 -23.08
N ASP A 188 3.61 -2.12 -22.25
CA ASP A 188 3.39 -0.69 -22.48
C ASP A 188 4.69 0.13 -22.49
N ILE A 189 5.64 -0.17 -21.58
CA ILE A 189 6.94 0.52 -21.55
C ILE A 189 7.80 0.14 -22.76
N THR A 190 7.83 -1.15 -23.12
CA THR A 190 8.63 -1.64 -24.25
C THR A 190 8.13 -1.09 -25.58
N ASP A 191 6.81 -1.01 -25.76
CA ASP A 191 6.19 -0.42 -26.95
C ASP A 191 6.45 1.09 -27.02
N TYR A 192 6.27 1.82 -25.91
CA TYR A 192 6.52 3.26 -25.87
C TYR A 192 7.97 3.65 -26.15
N LEU A 193 8.94 2.87 -25.64
CA LEU A 193 10.37 3.15 -25.82
C LEU A 193 10.97 2.54 -27.12
N ASP A 194 10.18 1.84 -27.95
CA ASP A 194 10.63 1.00 -29.08
C ASP A 194 11.76 0.03 -28.68
N ILE A 195 11.68 -0.53 -27.46
CA ILE A 195 12.62 -1.51 -26.94
C ILE A 195 11.97 -2.89 -27.03
N TRP A 196 12.65 -3.85 -27.64
CA TRP A 196 12.08 -5.16 -27.90
C TRP A 196 12.56 -6.16 -26.84
N ALA A 197 11.90 -6.17 -25.68
CA ALA A 197 12.28 -7.07 -24.57
C ALA A 197 11.57 -8.44 -24.61
N LEU A 198 10.34 -8.50 -25.14
CA LEU A 198 9.51 -9.71 -25.22
C LEU A 198 9.08 -10.09 -26.65
N SER A 199 9.62 -9.42 -27.67
CA SER A 199 9.30 -9.66 -29.08
C SER A 199 10.55 -9.50 -29.93
N ILE A 200 10.60 -10.10 -31.13
CA ILE A 200 11.74 -9.98 -32.06
C ILE A 200 11.40 -8.96 -33.16
N LYS A 201 12.26 -7.95 -33.34
CA LYS A 201 12.09 -6.91 -34.37
C LYS A 201 12.41 -7.48 -35.75
N HIS A 202 11.40 -7.63 -36.60
CA HIS A 202 11.61 -7.87 -38.02
C HIS A 202 11.72 -6.54 -38.76
N PRO A 203 12.86 -6.24 -39.42
CA PRO A 203 13.02 -5.01 -40.17
C PRO A 203 11.96 -4.93 -41.29
N LYS A 204 11.33 -3.77 -41.43
CA LYS A 204 10.39 -3.52 -42.53
C LYS A 204 11.16 -3.65 -43.85
N VAL A 205 10.83 -4.66 -44.65
CA VAL A 205 11.38 -4.80 -46.01
C VAL A 205 10.91 -3.58 -46.78
N SER A 206 11.82 -2.66 -47.11
CA SER A 206 11.51 -1.54 -47.98
C SER A 206 11.19 -2.11 -49.37
N ARG A 207 9.90 -2.22 -49.71
CA ARG A 207 9.50 -2.43 -51.09
C ARG A 207 9.94 -1.19 -51.84
N LYS A 208 11.05 -1.28 -52.59
CA LYS A 208 11.40 -0.26 -53.58
C LYS A 208 10.18 -0.15 -54.50
N ALA A 209 9.65 1.06 -54.63
CA ALA A 209 8.65 1.36 -55.63
C ALA A 209 9.34 1.22 -57.00
N GLU A 210 8.95 0.19 -57.75
CA GLU A 210 9.12 0.15 -59.21
C GLU A 210 7.90 0.80 -59.86
#